data_AF-A0AAE2YGL6-F1
#
_entry.id   AF-A0AAE2YGL6-F1
#
_cell.length_a   1.000
_cell.length_b   1.000
_cell.length_c   1.000
_cell.angle_alpha   90.00
_cell.angle_beta   90.00
_cell.angle_gamma   90.00
#
_symmetry.space_group_name_H-M   'P 1'
#
loop_
_entity.id
_entity.type
_entity.pdbx_description
1 polymer ?
#
loop_
_entity_poly.entity_id
_entity_poly.type
_entity_poly.pdbx_seq_one_letter_code
_entity_poly.pdbx_strand_id
1 'polypeptide(L)' 'MGTDFVIEAVVEDIEVKKDVFRRMDEHAPKHAVLASNTSTLPIIEIASATF' A
#
# COMPACT_ATOMS: atom_id res chain seq x y z
N MET A 1 14.11 3.67 -14.84
CA MET A 1 14.32 2.93 -13.58
C MET A 1 13.04 3.09 -12.77
N GLY A 2 12.35 1.99 -12.49
CA GLY A 2 11.10 2.01 -11.71
C GLY A 2 11.39 1.94 -10.21
N THR A 3 10.35 2.04 -9.39
CA THR A 3 10.47 1.92 -7.94
C THR A 3 10.57 0.46 -7.53
N ASP A 4 11.53 0.12 -6.66
CA ASP A 4 11.69 -1.24 -6.12
C ASP A 4 10.96 -1.43 -4.78
N PHE A 5 10.77 -0.34 -4.02
CA PHE A 5 10.18 -0.36 -2.69
C PHE A 5 9.41 0.93 -2.41
N VAL A 6 8.17 0.83 -1.92
CA VAL A 6 7.29 1.97 -1.58
C VAL A 6 6.79 1.81 -0.15
N ILE A 7 6.83 2.89 0.63
CA ILE A 7 6.26 2.95 1.98
C ILE A 7 5.10 3.94 1.97
N GLU A 8 3.91 3.46 2.31
CA GLU A 8 2.74 4.26 2.59
C GLU A 8 2.78 4.78 4.05
N ALA A 9 2.58 6.08 4.22
CA ALA A 9 2.53 6.77 5.51
C ALA A 9 1.48 7.91 5.52
N VAL A 10 0.29 7.60 5.01
CA VAL A 10 -0.89 8.47 5.08
C VAL A 10 -1.62 8.29 6.42
N VAL A 11 -2.70 9.05 6.61
CA VAL A 11 -3.53 9.01 7.82
C VAL A 11 -3.99 7.59 8.17
N GLU A 12 -4.12 7.32 9.46
CA GLU A 12 -4.47 6.00 10.01
C GLU A 12 -5.98 5.70 9.88
N ASP A 13 -6.44 5.69 8.64
CA ASP A 13 -7.79 5.36 8.21
C ASP A 13 -7.75 4.21 7.20
N ILE A 14 -8.57 3.18 7.42
CA ILE A 14 -8.51 1.94 6.64
C ILE A 14 -8.93 2.13 5.18
N GLU A 15 -9.91 2.98 4.91
CA GLU A 15 -10.40 3.21 3.55
C GLU A 15 -9.41 4.08 2.77
N VAL A 16 -8.80 5.07 3.42
CA VAL A 16 -7.74 5.89 2.81
C VAL A 16 -6.52 5.03 2.45
N LYS A 17 -6.08 4.14 3.35
CA LYS A 17 -4.92 3.27 3.06
C LYS A 17 -5.20 2.28 1.95
N LYS A 18 -6.39 1.66 1.92
CA LYS A 18 -6.80 0.76 0.83
C LYS A 18 -6.81 1.48 -0.51
N ASP A 19 -7.30 2.73 -0.56
CA ASP A 19 -7.28 3.52 -1.79
C ASP A 19 -5.86 3.80 -2.29
N VAL A 20 -4.96 4.21 -1.37
CA VAL A 20 -3.55 4.43 -1.70
C VAL A 20 -2.87 3.14 -2.15
N PHE A 21 -3.11 2.01 -1.48
CA PHE A 21 -2.55 0.70 -1.87
C PHE A 21 -3.02 0.25 -3.25
N ARG A 22 -4.30 0.42 -3.57
CA ARG A 22 -4.83 0.12 -4.91
C ARG A 22 -4.11 0.92 -5.99
N ARG A 23 -3.97 2.23 -5.76
CA ARG A 23 -3.25 3.12 -6.68
C ARG A 23 -1.77 2.75 -6.79
N MET A 24 -1.14 2.33 -5.69
CA MET A 24 0.24 1.85 -5.72
C MET A 24 0.38 0.57 -6.56
N ASP A 25 -0.51 -0.40 -6.41
CA ASP A 25 -0.49 -1.65 -7.19
C ASP A 25 -0.75 -1.41 -8.69
N GLU A 26 -1.62 -0.45 -9.03
CA GLU A 26 -1.89 -0.06 -10.43
C GLU A 26 -0.67 0.58 -11.13
N HIS A 27 0.18 1.30 -10.39
CA HIS A 27 1.24 2.14 -10.98
C HIS A 27 2.66 1.61 -10.72
N ALA A 28 2.85 0.81 -9.67
CA ALA A 28 4.16 0.27 -9.33
C ALA A 28 4.54 -0.88 -10.28
N PRO A 29 5.85 -1.05 -10.57
CA PRO A 29 6.32 -2.25 -11.23
C PRO A 29 5.88 -3.51 -10.47
N LYS A 30 5.59 -4.60 -11.18
CA LYS A 30 5.16 -5.87 -10.55
C LYS A 30 6.17 -6.48 -9.59
N HIS A 31 7.44 -6.09 -9.66
CA HIS A 31 8.48 -6.52 -8.73
C HIS A 31 8.61 -5.63 -7.48
N ALA A 32 7.93 -4.48 -7.45
CA ALA A 32 8.03 -3.54 -6.36
C ALA A 32 7.39 -4.10 -5.09
N VAL A 33 8.04 -3.88 -3.94
CA VAL A 33 7.46 -4.19 -2.64
C VAL A 33 6.64 -3.01 -2.14
N LEU A 34 5.39 -3.26 -1.79
CA LEU A 34 4.48 -2.28 -1.21
C LEU A 34 4.39 -2.51 0.31
N ALA A 35 4.75 -1.50 1.09
CA ALA A 35 4.75 -1.56 2.56
C ALA A 35 3.88 -0.45 3.15
N SER A 36 3.26 -0.71 4.30
CA SER A 36 2.56 0.31 5.08
C SER A 36 3.31 0.55 6.39
N ASN A 37 3.43 1.82 6.79
CA ASN A 37 3.89 2.23 8.11
C ASN A 37 2.76 2.19 9.17
N THR A 38 1.66 1.46 8.91
CA THR A 38 0.57 1.28 9.87
C THR A 38 1.06 0.75 11.22
N SER A 39 0.50 1.28 12.31
CA SER A 39 0.78 0.84 13.68
C SER A 39 -0.41 0.16 14.34
N THR A 40 -1.63 0.44 13.89
CA THR A 40 -2.86 -0.02 14.57
C THR A 40 -3.83 -0.78 13.65
N LEU A 41 -3.75 -0.60 12.34
CA LEU A 41 -4.64 -1.26 11.39
C LEU A 41 -4.09 -2.64 10.98
N PRO A 42 -4.95 -3.67 10.84
CA PRO A 42 -4.52 -4.98 10.38
C PRO A 42 -3.94 -4.92 8.95
N ILE A 43 -2.67 -5.29 8.79
CA ILE A 43 -1.99 -5.22 7.49
C ILE A 43 -2.67 -6.07 6.41
N ILE A 44 -3.28 -7.20 6.80
CA ILE A 44 -4.02 -8.07 5.89
C ILE A 44 -5.24 -7.38 5.28
N GLU A 45 -5.85 -6.45 6.01
CA GLU A 45 -7.02 -5.72 5.52
C GLU A 45 -6.62 -4.68 4.48
N ILE A 46 -5.48 -4.00 4.67
CA ILE A 46 -4.91 -3.08 3.69
C ILE A 46 -4.48 -3.84 2.43
N ALA A 47 -3.79 -4.99 2.59
CA ALA A 47 -3.31 -5.83 1.50
C ALA A 47 -4.46 -6.42 0.64
N SER A 48 -5.68 -6.53 1.17
CA SER A 48 -6.85 -6.99 0.40
C SER A 48 -7.25 -6.06 -0.75
N ALA A 49 -6.68 -4.85 -0.82
CA ALA A 49 -6.97 -3.86 -1.87
C ALA A 49 -6.09 -3.97 -3.14
N THR A 50 -5.14 -4.92 -3.17
CA THR A 50 -4.21 -5.15 -4.30
C THR A 50 -4.50 -6.49 -5.00
N PHE A 51 -4.11 -6.66 -6.28
CA PHE A 51 -4.50 -7.81 -7.13
C PHE A 51 -3.33 -8.55 -7.81
#